data_AF-A0A5E4JJ95-F1
#
_entry.id   AF-A0A5E4JJ95-F1
#
_cell.length_a   1.000
_cell.length_b   1.000
_cell.length_c   1.000
_cell.angle_alpha   90.00
_cell.angle_beta   90.00
_cell.angle_gamma   90.00
#
_symmetry.space_group_name_H-M   'P 1'
#
loop_
_entity.id
_entity.type
_entity.pdbx_description
1 polymer ?
#
loop_
_entity_poly.entity_id
_entity_poly.type
_entity_poly.pdbx_seq_one_letter_code
_entity_poly.pdbx_strand_id
1 'polypeptide(L)' 'MKCSLCEKEIIKYDAEFNHLTIDEQHAVDICPECIDKFVKWHSKIIATLFPTKALKKKYSEK' A
#
# COMPACT_ATOMS: atom_id res chain seq x y z
N MET A 1 13.94 11.31 -5.01
CA MET A 1 13.82 10.33 -3.90
C MET A 1 13.62 8.94 -4.48
N LYS A 2 14.16 7.90 -3.84
CA LYS A 2 14.00 6.50 -4.29
C LYS A 2 12.95 5.79 -3.42
N CYS A 3 12.14 4.95 -4.05
CA CYS A 3 11.20 4.09 -3.34
C CYS A 3 11.95 3.06 -2.49
N SER A 4 11.63 2.97 -1.21
CA SER A 4 12.26 2.05 -0.25
C SER A 4 11.91 0.57 -0.54
N LEU A 5 10.87 0.30 -1.34
CA LEU A 5 10.43 -1.06 -1.65
C LEU A 5 10.93 -1.61 -2.99
N CYS A 6 11.14 -0.74 -3.99
CA CYS A 6 11.52 -1.18 -5.33
C CYS A 6 12.76 -0.46 -5.89
N GLU A 7 13.36 0.43 -5.10
CA GLU A 7 14.58 1.21 -5.40
C GLU A 7 14.50 2.11 -6.64
N LYS A 8 13.36 2.13 -7.33
CA LYS A 8 13.09 3.03 -8.45
C LYS A 8 12.95 4.47 -7.96
N GLU A 9 13.32 5.41 -8.82
CA GLU A 9 13.05 6.83 -8.58
C GLU A 9 11.54 7.11 -8.55
N ILE A 10 11.12 7.93 -7.59
CA ILE A 10 9.73 8.36 -7.46
C ILE A 10 9.52 9.56 -8.39
N ILE A 11 8.80 9.34 -9.48
CA ILE A 11 8.41 10.39 -10.42
C ILE A 11 7.30 11.23 -9.77
N LYS A 12 7.44 12.57 -9.80
CA LYS A 12 6.52 13.53 -9.16
C LYS A 12 6.33 13.24 -7.66
N TYR A 13 7.45 13.23 -6.93
CA TYR A 13 7.43 13.05 -5.49
C TYR A 13 6.56 14.12 -4.80
N ASP A 14 5.65 13.66 -3.95
CA ASP A 14 4.84 14.47 -3.05
C ASP A 14 4.88 13.83 -1.66
N ALA A 15 5.32 14.59 -0.66
CA ALA A 15 5.48 14.08 0.69
C ALA A 15 4.15 13.59 1.29
N GLU A 16 3.01 14.20 0.95
CA GLU A 16 1.68 13.79 1.45
C GLU A 16 1.32 12.37 0.98
N PHE A 17 1.77 11.99 -0.22
CA PHE A 17 1.41 10.72 -0.85
C PHE A 17 2.52 9.68 -0.84
N ASN A 18 3.79 10.10 -0.69
CA ASN A 18 4.94 9.22 -0.79
C ASN A 18 5.65 8.99 0.54
N HIS A 19 5.54 9.92 1.49
CA HIS A 19 6.23 9.82 2.78
C HIS A 19 5.36 9.08 3.80
N LEU A 20 5.84 7.95 4.29
CA LEU A 20 5.15 7.15 5.31
C LEU A 20 5.98 7.10 6.58
N THR A 21 5.46 7.69 7.65
CA THR A 21 5.99 7.52 9.01
C THR A 21 5.54 6.16 9.55
N ILE A 22 6.51 5.31 9.89
CA ILE A 22 6.26 3.99 10.48
C ILE A 22 6.17 4.12 12.01
N ASP A 23 7.07 4.89 12.60
CA ASP A 23 7.10 5.23 14.01
C ASP A 23 7.85 6.56 14.23
N GLU A 24 8.14 6.90 15.49
CA GLU A 24 8.80 8.16 15.86
C GLU A 24 10.20 8.35 15.26
N GLN A 25 10.87 7.26 14.87
CA GLN A 25 12.26 7.26 14.40
C GLN A 25 12.40 6.83 12.94
N HIS A 26 11.41 6.13 12.40
CA HIS A 26 11.46 5.54 11.07
C HIS A 26 10.40 6.14 10.15
N ALA A 27 10.86 6.64 9.02
CA ALA A 27 10.01 7.01 7.90
C ALA A 27 10.63 6.50 6.59
N VAL A 28 9.77 6.21 5.61
CA VAL A 28 10.16 5.67 4.32
C VAL A 28 9.42 6.37 3.20
N ASP A 29 10.09 6.53 2.07
CA ASP A 29 9.45 7.01 0.85
C ASP A 29 9.04 5.84 -0.03
N ILE A 30 7.78 5.81 -0.48
CA ILE A 30 7.22 4.73 -1.28
C ILE A 30 6.55 5.30 -2.54
N CYS A 31 6.83 4.71 -3.71
CA CYS A 31 6.18 5.12 -4.95
C CYS A 31 4.70 4.69 -4.99
N PRO A 32 3.85 5.39 -5.77
CA PRO A 32 2.41 5.08 -5.85
C PRO A 32 2.11 3.64 -6.29
N GLU A 33 2.92 3.08 -7.19
CA GLU A 33 2.77 1.69 -7.65
C GLU A 33 2.96 0.67 -6.51
N CYS A 34 3.90 0.93 -5.60
CA CYS A 34 4.14 0.03 -4.48
C CYS A 34 3.08 0.19 -3.39
N ILE A 35 2.58 1.41 -3.16
CA ILE A 35 1.43 1.66 -2.28
C ILE A 35 0.20 0.90 -2.79
N ASP A 36 -0.13 0.98 -4.08
CA ASP A 36 -1.28 0.27 -4.65
C ASP A 36 -1.16 -1.26 -4.47
N LYS A 37 0.02 -1.83 -4.72
CA LYS A 37 0.29 -3.26 -4.49
C LYS A 37 0.08 -3.64 -3.01
N PHE A 38 0.62 -2.84 -2.10
CA PHE A 38 0.48 -3.06 -0.67
C PHE A 38 -0.98 -3.01 -0.23
N VAL A 39 -1.72 -1.96 -0.63
CA VAL A 39 -3.14 -1.79 -0.29
C VAL A 39 -3.98 -2.93 -0.83
N LYS A 40 -3.73 -3.39 -2.07
CA LYS A 40 -4.44 -4.54 -2.65
C LYS A 40 -4.18 -5.84 -1.89
N TRP A 41 -2.91 -6.10 -1.56
CA TRP A 41 -2.51 -7.27 -0.78
C TRP A 41 -3.15 -7.25 0.63
N HIS A 42 -3.03 -6.13 1.33
CA HIS A 42 -3.59 -5.95 2.66
C HIS A 42 -5.12 -6.05 2.67
N SER A 43 -5.79 -5.43 1.70
CA SER A 43 -7.24 -5.52 1.55
C SER A 43 -7.72 -6.95 1.32
N LYS A 44 -6.95 -7.76 0.56
CA LYS A 44 -7.25 -9.18 0.36
C LYS A 44 -7.13 -9.96 1.66
N ILE A 45 -6.07 -9.72 2.44
CA ILE A 45 -5.88 -10.36 3.76
C ILE A 45 -7.05 -10.01 4.70
N ILE A 46 -7.41 -8.72 4.79
CA ILE A 46 -8.56 -8.29 5.59
C ILE A 46 -9.85 -8.98 5.12
N ALA A 47 -10.08 -9.07 3.81
CA ALA A 47 -11.26 -9.76 3.27
C ALA A 47 -11.31 -11.25 3.65
N THR A 48 -10.16 -11.92 3.75
CA THR A 48 -10.07 -13.30 4.19
C THR A 48 -10.32 -13.45 5.70
N LEU A 49 -9.70 -12.58 6.52
CA LEU A 49 -9.80 -12.66 7.99
C LEU A 49 -11.16 -12.16 8.51
N PHE A 50 -11.73 -11.14 7.86
CA PHE A 50 -12.97 -10.47 8.26
C PHE A 50 -13.95 -10.40 7.09
N PRO A 51 -14.57 -11.53 6.73
CA PRO A 51 -15.29 -11.65 5.47
C PRO A 51 -16.70 -11.03 5.57
N THR A 52 -16.79 -9.72 5.36
CA THR A 52 -18.07 -8.99 5.27
C THR A 52 -18.77 -9.27 3.93
N LYS A 53 -20.09 -9.01 3.84
CA LYS A 53 -20.85 -9.17 2.58
C LYS A 53 -20.21 -8.37 1.43
N ALA A 54 -19.77 -7.15 1.69
CA ALA A 54 -19.14 -6.28 0.70
C ALA A 54 -17.76 -6.81 0.25
N LEU A 55 -16.93 -7.27 1.20
CA LEU A 55 -15.61 -7.81 0.88
C LEU A 55 -15.69 -9.16 0.17
N LYS A 56 -16.64 -10.03 0.56
CA LYS A 56 -16.93 -11.27 -0.19
C LYS A 56 -17.30 -10.94 -1.64
N LYS A 57 -18.24 -10.03 -1.88
CA LYS A 57 -18.59 -9.63 -3.26
C LYS A 57 -17.38 -9.14 -4.07
N LYS A 58 -16.49 -8.36 -3.44
CA LYS A 58 -15.30 -7.79 -4.10
C LYS A 58 -14.17 -8.80 -4.37
N TYR A 59 -14.05 -9.85 -3.56
CA TYR A 59 -12.91 -10.78 -3.61
C TYR A 59 -13.29 -12.26 -3.85
N SER A 60 -14.59 -12.58 -4.00
CA SER A 60 -15.12 -13.95 -4.27
C SER A 60 -15.11 -14.34 -5.75
N GLU A 61 -14.81 -13.42 -6.66
CA GLU A 61 -14.71 -13.71 -8.10
C GLU A 61 -13.26 -14.04 -8.48
N LYS A 62 -12.82 -15.24 -8.10
CA LYS A 62 -11.67 -15.92 -8.70
C LYS A 62 -11.97 -17.40 -8.86
#